data_AF-A0A2N1ZA19-F1
#
_entry.id   AF-A0A2N1ZA19-F1
#
_cell.length_a   1.000
_cell.length_b   1.000
_cell.length_c   1.000
_cell.angle_alpha   90.00
_cell.angle_beta   90.00
_cell.angle_gamma   90.00
#
_symmetry.space_group_name_H-M   'P 1'
#
loop_
_entity.id
_entity.type
_entity.pdbx_description
1 polymer ?
#
loop_
_entity_poly.entity_id
_entity_poly.type
_entity_poly.pdbx_seq_one_letter_code
_entity_poly.pdbx_strand_id
1 'polypeptide(L)'
;MKKTLFGCLVLCTSLVSAAALADNHRHTGHHENYLQHMAEQLDLSTEQQVSLRELHEEHRSEHRALREQHKSEVNALLTPEQQTALEEMRAERRARMAERRAEHAGHDDHKPGVH
;
A
#
# COMPACT_ATOMS: atom_id res chain seq x y z
N MET A 1 31.49 -41.77 -5.34
CA MET A 1 30.46 -40.73 -5.49
C MET A 1 29.60 -40.74 -4.24
N LYS A 2 29.54 -39.64 -3.49
CA LYS A 2 28.84 -39.51 -2.21
C LYS A 2 27.71 -38.49 -2.42
N LYS A 3 26.45 -38.88 -2.22
CA LYS A 3 25.32 -37.94 -2.20
C LYS A 3 24.63 -38.10 -0.85
N THR A 4 25.18 -37.43 0.16
CA THR A 4 24.53 -37.25 1.45
C THR A 4 23.72 -35.96 1.39
N LEU A 5 22.40 -36.12 1.49
CA LEU A 5 21.43 -35.04 1.67
C LEU A 5 21.78 -34.27 2.95
N PHE A 6 22.11 -32.99 2.81
CA PHE A 6 22.25 -32.08 3.95
C PHE A 6 20.87 -31.59 4.35
N GLY A 7 20.33 -32.19 5.42
CA GLY A 7 19.22 -31.60 6.17
C GLY A 7 19.73 -30.36 6.91
N CYS A 8 19.36 -29.17 6.42
CA CYS A 8 19.59 -27.92 7.15
C CYS A 8 18.54 -27.79 8.26
N LEU A 9 18.95 -28.19 9.46
CA LEU A 9 18.33 -27.81 10.73
C LEU A 9 18.55 -26.30 10.93
N VAL A 10 17.52 -25.48 10.71
CA VAL A 10 17.53 -24.07 11.11
C VAL A 10 16.64 -23.92 12.36
N LEU A 11 17.28 -24.04 13.52
CA LEU A 11 16.76 -23.57 14.80
C LEU A 11 17.01 -22.06 14.89
N CYS A 12 16.00 -21.26 14.54
CA CYS A 12 15.98 -19.82 14.80
C CYS A 12 14.84 -19.51 15.75
N THR A 13 15.08 -19.68 17.05
CA THR A 13 14.25 -19.08 18.10
C THR A 13 14.72 -17.64 18.30
N SER A 14 14.06 -16.69 17.64
CA SER A 14 14.03 -15.30 18.08
C SER A 14 12.66 -15.04 18.70
N LEU A 15 12.65 -14.74 20.00
CA LEU A 15 11.50 -14.10 20.65
C LEU A 15 11.22 -12.78 19.93
N VAL A 16 10.07 -12.68 19.27
CA VAL A 16 9.53 -11.38 18.83
C VAL A 16 8.46 -10.99 19.85
N SER A 17 8.76 -9.95 20.62
CA SER A 17 7.86 -9.30 21.56
C SER A 17 6.62 -8.79 20.82
N ALA A 18 5.47 -9.39 21.11
CA ALA A 18 4.17 -8.95 20.65
C ALA A 18 3.71 -7.73 21.46
N ALA A 19 4.22 -6.54 21.11
CA ALA A 19 3.65 -5.29 21.58
C ALA A 19 3.73 -4.24 20.48
N ALA A 20 2.56 -3.68 20.12
CA ALA A 20 2.34 -2.57 19.20
C ALA A 20 2.32 -2.89 17.69
N LEU A 21 1.35 -3.70 17.26
CA LEU A 21 0.66 -3.43 15.99
C LEU A 21 -0.80 -3.11 16.29
N ALA A 22 -1.03 -1.91 16.85
CA ALA A 22 -2.29 -1.24 16.60
C ALA A 22 -2.24 -0.77 15.14
N ASP A 23 -2.57 -1.67 14.22
CA ASP A 23 -2.70 -1.35 12.80
C ASP A 23 -3.93 -0.46 12.65
N ASN A 24 -3.67 0.84 12.52
CA ASN A 24 -4.66 1.81 12.16
C ASN A 24 -4.96 1.62 10.66
N HIS A 25 -5.72 0.57 10.36
CA HIS A 25 -6.04 0.14 9.01
C HIS A 25 -6.97 1.16 8.35
N ARG A 26 -6.42 2.26 7.84
CA ARG A 26 -7.15 3.24 7.04
C ARG A 26 -6.57 3.27 5.63
N HIS A 27 -7.43 2.87 4.70
CA HIS A 27 -7.31 2.84 3.24
C HIS A 27 -6.46 1.71 2.61
N THR A 28 -7.03 0.50 2.63
CA THR A 28 -6.64 -0.69 1.84
C THR A 28 -7.72 -1.13 0.84
N GLY A 29 -8.86 -0.43 0.76
CA GLY A 29 -9.99 -0.88 -0.09
C GLY A 29 -9.67 -0.99 -1.58
N HIS A 30 -8.75 -0.17 -2.12
CA HIS A 30 -8.42 -0.24 -3.55
C HIS A 30 -7.64 -1.51 -3.94
N HIS A 31 -6.76 -2.01 -3.07
CA HIS A 31 -5.97 -3.19 -3.38
C HIS A 31 -6.79 -4.47 -3.24
N GLU A 32 -7.61 -4.56 -2.18
CA GLU A 32 -8.52 -5.69 -1.98
C GLU A 32 -9.51 -5.82 -3.15
N ASN A 33 -10.09 -4.70 -3.61
CA ASN A 33 -10.97 -4.71 -4.78
C ASN A 33 -10.22 -5.23 -6.02
N TYR A 34 -8.98 -4.81 -6.26
CA TYR A 34 -8.19 -5.27 -7.40
C TYR A 34 -7.87 -6.77 -7.32
N LEU A 35 -7.45 -7.27 -6.15
CA LEU A 35 -7.21 -8.69 -5.94
C LEU A 35 -8.47 -9.51 -6.13
N GLN A 36 -9.63 -9.02 -5.68
CA GLN A 36 -10.89 -9.71 -5.87
C GLN A 36 -11.27 -9.82 -7.34
N HIS A 37 -11.13 -8.73 -8.12
CA HIS A 37 -11.37 -8.78 -9.56
C HIS A 37 -10.41 -9.76 -10.26
N MET A 38 -9.14 -9.78 -9.86
CA MET A 38 -8.17 -10.73 -10.40
C MET A 38 -8.50 -12.18 -10.03
N ALA A 39 -8.92 -12.40 -8.79
CA ALA A 39 -9.31 -13.72 -8.30
C ALA A 39 -10.49 -14.28 -9.10
N GLU A 40 -11.48 -13.45 -9.40
CA GLU A 40 -12.64 -13.83 -10.22
C GLU A 40 -12.26 -14.04 -11.70
N GLN A 41 -11.39 -13.19 -12.27
CA GLN A 41 -11.02 -13.29 -13.68
C GLN A 41 -10.06 -14.44 -13.98
N LEU A 42 -9.24 -14.84 -13.02
CA LEU A 42 -8.20 -15.86 -13.18
C LEU A 42 -8.46 -17.14 -12.38
N ASP A 43 -9.64 -17.26 -11.76
CA ASP A 43 -10.03 -18.38 -10.90
C ASP A 43 -8.97 -18.71 -9.82
N LEU A 44 -8.46 -17.68 -9.13
CA LEU A 44 -7.39 -17.86 -8.15
C LEU A 44 -7.86 -18.65 -6.93
N SER A 45 -7.09 -19.65 -6.52
CA SER A 45 -7.34 -20.39 -5.29
C SER A 45 -7.18 -19.51 -4.05
N THR A 46 -7.77 -19.94 -2.94
CA THR A 46 -7.65 -19.24 -1.65
C THR A 46 -6.19 -19.10 -1.22
N GLU A 47 -5.37 -20.11 -1.48
CA GLU A 47 -3.93 -20.11 -1.17
C GLU A 47 -3.18 -19.07 -2.01
N GLN A 48 -3.48 -18.98 -3.31
CA GLN A 48 -2.88 -17.97 -4.20
C GLN A 48 -3.26 -16.54 -3.77
N GLN A 49 -4.50 -16.31 -3.37
CA GLN A 49 -4.95 -15.00 -2.88
C GLN A 49 -4.25 -14.60 -1.57
N VAL A 50 -4.02 -15.55 -0.66
CA VAL A 50 -3.26 -15.30 0.58
C VAL A 50 -1.82 -14.92 0.23
N SER A 51 -1.13 -15.69 -0.60
CA SER A 51 0.26 -15.38 -0.98
C SER A 51 0.40 -14.03 -1.70
N LEU A 52 -0.56 -13.64 -2.54
CA LEU A 52 -0.55 -12.34 -3.20
C LEU A 52 -0.74 -11.18 -2.21
N ARG A 53 -1.59 -11.34 -1.20
CA ARG A 53 -1.76 -10.33 -0.13
C ARG A 53 -0.50 -10.15 0.70
N GLU A 54 0.13 -11.26 1.07
CA GLU A 54 1.40 -11.24 1.80
C GLU A 54 2.49 -10.53 1.00
N LEU A 55 2.64 -10.90 -0.28
CA LEU A 55 3.59 -10.25 -1.18
C LEU A 55 3.32 -8.75 -1.34
N HIS A 56 2.05 -8.35 -1.44
CA HIS A 56 1.70 -6.94 -1.52
C HIS A 56 2.07 -6.18 -0.25
N GLU A 57 1.76 -6.70 0.94
CA GLU A 57 2.05 -6.02 2.19
C GLU A 57 3.57 -5.92 2.45
N GLU A 58 4.33 -6.96 2.11
CA GLU A 58 5.80 -6.94 2.15
C GLU A 58 6.34 -5.75 1.34
N HIS A 59 5.96 -5.66 0.06
CA HIS A 59 6.40 -4.58 -0.81
C HIS A 59 5.83 -3.22 -0.42
N ARG A 60 4.67 -3.15 0.24
CA ARG A 60 4.06 -1.88 0.65
C ARG A 60 4.96 -1.08 1.58
N SER A 61 5.66 -1.77 2.48
CA SER A 61 6.62 -1.15 3.40
C SER A 61 7.84 -0.60 2.66
N GLU A 62 8.43 -1.41 1.78
CA GLU A 62 9.58 -1.06 0.95
C GLU A 62 9.26 0.13 0.05
N HIS A 63 8.09 0.10 -0.61
CA HIS A 63 7.67 1.16 -1.53
C HIS A 63 7.44 2.50 -0.81
N ARG A 64 6.96 2.47 0.45
CA ARG A 64 6.86 3.69 1.28
C ARG A 64 8.23 4.28 1.56
N ALA A 65 9.20 3.46 1.96
CA ALA A 65 10.56 3.91 2.22
C ALA A 65 11.21 4.51 0.97
N LEU A 66 11.13 3.78 -0.16
CA LEU A 66 11.65 4.23 -1.45
C LEU A 66 11.02 5.56 -1.88
N ARG A 67 9.72 5.73 -1.68
CA ARG A 67 9.00 6.96 -2.02
C ARG A 67 9.48 8.16 -1.22
N GLU A 68 9.71 8.01 0.08
CA GLU A 68 10.19 9.13 0.91
C GLU A 68 11.65 9.45 0.60
N GLN A 69 12.50 8.43 0.39
CA GLN A 69 13.87 8.62 -0.07
C GLN A 69 13.90 9.42 -1.38
N HIS A 70 13.15 8.97 -2.38
CA HIS A 70 13.10 9.62 -3.68
C HIS A 70 12.63 11.08 -3.57
N LYS A 71 11.63 11.34 -2.73
CA LYS A 71 11.15 12.70 -2.46
C LYS A 71 12.23 13.59 -1.84
N SER A 72 13.01 13.04 -0.91
CA SER A 72 14.14 13.75 -0.29
C SER A 72 15.23 14.06 -1.31
N GLU A 73 15.61 13.09 -2.13
CA GLU A 73 16.63 13.24 -3.18
C GLU A 73 16.21 14.30 -4.20
N VAL A 74 14.96 14.27 -4.66
CA VAL A 74 14.42 15.30 -5.55
C VAL A 74 14.47 16.68 -4.89
N ASN A 75 13.99 16.81 -3.66
CA ASN A 75 14.00 18.09 -2.95
C ASN A 75 15.42 18.66 -2.79
N ALA A 76 16.43 17.82 -2.59
CA ALA A 76 17.82 18.25 -2.45
C ALA A 76 18.42 18.83 -3.74
N LEU A 77 17.86 18.51 -4.91
CA LEU A 77 18.30 19.02 -6.21
C LEU A 77 17.64 20.35 -6.60
N LEU A 78 16.59 20.78 -5.90
CA LEU A 78 15.81 21.96 -6.23
C LEU A 78 16.33 23.21 -5.54
N THR A 79 16.26 24.36 -6.23
CA THR A 79 16.48 25.66 -5.59
C THR A 79 15.37 25.99 -4.59
N PRO A 80 15.58 26.91 -3.63
CA PRO A 80 14.55 27.30 -2.66
C PRO A 80 13.24 27.77 -3.32
N GLU A 81 13.33 28.49 -4.43
CA GLU A 81 12.17 28.98 -5.18
C GLU A 81 11.40 27.81 -5.84
N GLN A 82 12.13 26.82 -6.38
CA GLN A 82 11.53 25.63 -6.98
C GLN A 82 10.88 24.72 -5.92
N GLN A 83 11.45 24.64 -4.71
CA GLN A 83 10.86 23.90 -3.60
C GLN A 83 9.51 24.52 -3.20
N THR A 84 9.45 25.85 -3.08
CA THR A 84 8.21 26.59 -2.80
C THR A 84 7.15 26.30 -3.88
N ALA A 85 7.51 26.41 -5.15
CA ALA A 85 6.59 26.11 -6.25
C ALA A 85 6.08 24.65 -6.22
N LEU A 86 6.95 23.69 -5.89
CA LEU A 86 6.57 22.29 -5.76
C LEU A 86 5.60 22.07 -4.59
N GLU A 87 5.79 22.77 -3.47
CA GLU A 87 4.89 22.71 -2.32
C GLU A 87 3.51 23.28 -2.63
N GLU A 88 3.44 24.40 -3.34
CA GLU A 88 2.20 25.01 -3.83
C GLU A 88 1.45 24.04 -4.76
N MET A 89 2.13 23.49 -5.77
CA MET A 89 1.55 22.49 -6.66
C MET A 89 1.01 21.26 -5.91
N ARG A 90 1.73 20.81 -4.88
CA ARG A 90 1.30 19.70 -4.02
C ARG A 90 0.07 20.09 -3.19
N ALA A 91 0.02 21.31 -2.66
CA ALA A 91 -1.11 21.82 -1.87
C ALA A 91 -2.37 21.95 -2.73
N GLU A 92 -2.27 22.54 -3.91
CA GLU A 92 -3.39 22.62 -4.85
C GLU A 92 -3.91 21.24 -5.24
N ARG A 93 -3.01 20.29 -5.53
CA ARG A 93 -3.41 18.92 -5.83
C ARG A 93 -4.18 18.30 -4.67
N ARG A 94 -3.75 18.51 -3.41
CA ARG A 94 -4.48 18.04 -2.24
C ARG A 94 -5.86 18.69 -2.12
N ALA A 95 -5.97 20.00 -2.35
CA ALA A 95 -7.23 20.72 -2.32
C ALA A 95 -8.21 20.18 -3.38
N ARG A 96 -7.78 20.06 -4.63
CA ARG A 96 -8.59 19.47 -5.72
C ARG A 96 -9.05 18.05 -5.41
N MET A 97 -8.20 17.24 -4.78
CA MET A 97 -8.58 15.89 -4.36
C MET A 97 -9.57 15.88 -3.20
N ALA A 98 -9.45 16.81 -2.26
CA ALA A 98 -10.40 16.96 -1.16
C ALA A 98 -11.79 17.41 -1.67
N GLU A 99 -11.81 18.37 -2.60
CA GLU A 99 -13.03 18.84 -3.29
C GLU A 99 -13.75 17.69 -4.00
N ARG A 100 -13.04 16.95 -4.87
CA ARG A 100 -13.61 15.78 -5.56
C ARG A 100 -14.16 14.72 -4.61
N ARG A 101 -13.49 14.51 -3.48
CA ARG A 101 -13.97 13.58 -2.43
C ARG A 101 -15.24 14.09 -1.77
N ALA A 102 -15.33 15.40 -1.50
CA ALA A 102 -16.54 16.01 -0.95
C ALA A 102 -17.72 15.94 -1.93
N GLU A 103 -17.48 16.18 -3.22
CA GLU A 103 -18.49 16.05 -4.28
C GLU A 103 -19.04 14.61 -4.36
N HIS A 104 -18.17 13.60 -4.37
CA HIS A 104 -18.60 12.20 -4.43
C HIS A 104 -19.32 11.77 -3.15
N ALA A 105 -18.85 12.19 -1.98
CA ALA A 105 -19.53 11.90 -0.72
C ALA A 105 -20.96 12.48 -0.68
N GLY A 106 -21.18 13.68 -1.24
CA GLY A 106 -22.51 14.27 -1.32
C GLY A 106 -23.44 13.65 -2.37
N HIS A 107 -22.90 12.93 -3.37
CA HIS A 107 -23.70 12.26 -4.39
C HIS A 107 -24.25 10.90 -3.92
N ASP A 108 -23.50 10.18 -3.07
CA ASP A 108 -23.94 8.88 -2.55
C ASP A 108 -25.12 8.99 -1.56
N ASP A 109 -25.31 10.15 -0.91
CA ASP A 109 -26.46 10.42 -0.04
C ASP A 109 -27.80 10.60 -0.80
N HIS A 110 -27.78 10.69 -2.14
CA HIS A 110 -28.97 10.97 -2.96
C HIS A 110 -29.42 9.83 -3.89
N LYS A 111 -28.97 8.58 -3.67
CA LYS A 111 -29.62 7.43 -4.33
C LYS A 111 -30.93 7.09 -3.61
N PRO A 112 -32.13 7.43 -4.14
CA PRO A 112 -33.35 6.87 -3.60
C PRO A 112 -33.25 5.35 -3.78
N GLY A 113 -33.37 4.62 -2.66
CA GLY A 113 -33.37 3.16 -2.66
C GLY A 113 -34.42 2.65 -3.66
N VAL A 114 -33.95 2.06 -4.74
CA VAL A 114 -34.81 1.29 -5.64
C VAL A 114 -35.01 -0.05 -4.95
N HIS A 115 -36.11 -0.14 -4.20
CA HIS A 115 -36.69 -1.40 -3.74
C HIS A 115 -37.28 -2.18 -4.92
#